data_AF-A0A9P5W609-F1
#
_entry.id   AF-A0A9P5W609-F1
#
_cell.length_a   1.000
_cell.length_b   1.000
_cell.length_c   1.000
_cell.angle_alpha   90.00
_cell.angle_beta   90.00
_cell.angle_gamma   90.00
#
_symmetry.space_group_name_H-M   'P 1'
#
loop_
_entity.id
_entity.type
_entity.pdbx_description
1 polymer ?
#
loop_
_entity_poly.entity_id
_entity_poly.type
_entity_poly.pdbx_seq_one_letter_code
_entity_poly.pdbx_strand_id
1 'polypeptide(L)'
;MAIHPCTLAAFMARAASAPRLFTQRSLLSMRFNSTNTGTMATVGQNATPAAAPTPQPKKRWSRLRALKRVIQLGTVGAIGYAVYDIYNKRHPFEQKPFDPKKRTIVLLGTGWGAVSFLKKLNTDDYNVVVVSPRNYFLFTPLLPSCTVGTIELRSIMEPIRFITRHKSRNVKFFESECTDIDPESKTISIT
;
A
#
# COMPACT_ATOMS: atom_id res chain seq x y z
N MET A 1 20.53 -16.59 -26.72
CA MET A 1 20.80 -17.38 -25.51
C MET A 1 19.76 -17.01 -24.47
N ALA A 2 18.77 -17.89 -24.31
CA ALA A 2 17.68 -17.77 -23.36
C ALA A 2 18.13 -18.38 -22.02
N ILE A 3 17.87 -17.70 -20.90
CA ILE A 3 17.94 -18.31 -19.57
C ILE A 3 16.74 -17.82 -18.76
N HIS A 4 15.89 -18.79 -18.43
CA HIS A 4 14.65 -18.66 -17.69
C HIS A 4 14.84 -18.36 -16.19
N PRO A 5 13.80 -17.85 -15.52
CA PRO A 5 13.80 -17.49 -14.10
C PRO A 5 13.41 -18.71 -13.26
N CYS A 6 14.33 -19.28 -12.46
CA CYS A 6 13.98 -20.43 -11.63
C CYS A 6 14.92 -20.67 -10.43
N THR A 7 15.17 -19.66 -9.59
CA THR A 7 15.89 -19.87 -8.31
C THR A 7 15.59 -18.76 -7.31
N LEU A 8 14.43 -18.80 -6.63
CA LEU A 8 14.24 -18.10 -5.36
C LEU A 8 13.15 -18.74 -4.49
N ALA A 9 13.07 -20.07 -4.50
CA ALA A 9 12.21 -20.86 -3.62
C ALA A 9 13.08 -21.82 -2.80
N ALA A 10 14.02 -21.26 -2.03
CA ALA A 10 14.82 -22.05 -1.10
C ALA A 10 15.42 -21.10 -0.06
N PHE A 11 14.66 -20.74 0.97
CA PHE A 11 15.23 -20.50 2.31
C PHE A 11 14.10 -20.54 3.35
N MET A 12 14.27 -21.45 4.32
CA MET A 12 13.61 -21.48 5.63
C MET A 12 12.22 -22.15 5.74
N ALA A 13 12.20 -23.46 5.48
CA ALA A 13 11.27 -24.40 6.10
C ALA A 13 12.06 -25.40 6.95
N ARG A 14 12.00 -25.31 8.29
CA ARG A 14 12.40 -26.41 9.20
C ARG A 14 11.87 -26.19 10.62
N ALA A 15 10.86 -26.96 10.99
CA ALA A 15 10.78 -27.69 12.26
C ALA A 15 9.41 -28.37 12.37
N ALA A 16 9.36 -29.64 11.99
CA ALA A 16 8.32 -30.56 12.39
C ALA A 16 8.98 -31.70 13.18
N SER A 17 8.45 -32.00 14.36
CA SER A 17 8.68 -33.26 15.04
C SER A 17 7.42 -33.65 15.83
N ALA A 18 6.78 -34.72 15.37
CA ALA A 18 5.83 -35.52 16.16
C ALA A 18 6.60 -36.60 16.95
N PRO A 19 5.98 -37.28 17.94
CA PRO A 19 5.46 -38.62 17.62
C PRO A 19 4.15 -39.07 18.32
N ARG A 20 3.35 -39.85 17.57
CA ARG A 20 2.61 -41.12 17.84
C ARG A 20 2.04 -41.40 19.26
N LEU A 21 0.71 -41.51 19.44
CA LEU A 21 -0.23 -42.67 19.23
C LEU A 21 -0.34 -43.62 20.45
N PHE A 22 -1.55 -44.19 20.64
CA PHE A 22 -1.99 -45.22 21.64
C PHE A 22 -2.32 -44.68 23.06
N THR A 23 -3.43 -44.98 23.75
CA THR A 23 -4.51 -45.98 23.64
C THR A 23 -5.69 -45.62 24.59
N GLN A 24 -6.92 -46.04 24.24
CA GLN A 24 -8.07 -46.44 25.11
C GLN A 24 -8.70 -45.40 26.07
N ARG A 25 -10.00 -45.40 26.40
CA ARG A 25 -11.04 -46.44 26.35
C ARG A 25 -12.42 -45.74 26.41
N SER A 26 -13.36 -46.21 25.58
CA SER A 26 -14.77 -46.52 25.88
C SER A 26 -15.40 -45.86 27.12
N LEU A 27 -16.58 -45.24 26.96
CA LEU A 27 -17.84 -45.86 27.39
C LEU A 27 -19.05 -45.17 26.74
N LEU A 28 -19.65 -45.89 25.80
CA LEU A 28 -21.00 -45.70 25.27
C LEU A 28 -21.95 -46.40 26.26
N SER A 29 -22.99 -45.73 26.76
CA SER A 29 -24.12 -46.44 27.36
C SER A 29 -25.45 -45.87 26.86
N MET A 30 -26.01 -46.60 25.90
CA MET A 30 -27.38 -46.51 25.43
C MET A 30 -28.22 -47.47 26.31
N ARG A 31 -29.29 -46.99 26.97
CA ARG A 31 -30.39 -47.82 27.49
C ARG A 31 -31.69 -47.01 27.34
N PHE A 32 -32.48 -47.32 26.32
CA PHE A 32 -33.61 -48.26 26.31
C PHE A 32 -34.79 -47.81 27.17
N ASN A 33 -35.80 -47.33 26.44
CA ASN A 33 -37.13 -46.98 26.89
C ASN A 33 -37.90 -48.27 27.22
N SER A 34 -38.51 -48.35 28.40
CA SER A 34 -39.42 -49.44 28.78
C SER A 34 -40.72 -48.85 29.32
N THR A 35 -41.79 -49.43 28.80
CA THR A 35 -43.19 -49.07 28.94
C THR A 35 -43.80 -49.33 30.31
N ASN A 36 -44.82 -48.51 30.59
CA ASN A 36 -46.14 -48.84 31.13
C ASN A 36 -46.47 -48.72 32.64
N THR A 37 -47.66 -48.12 32.81
CA THR A 37 -48.70 -48.32 33.85
C THR A 37 -48.34 -47.91 35.28
N GLY A 38 -49.04 -47.02 35.97
CA GLY A 38 -50.36 -46.42 35.81
C GLY A 38 -51.02 -46.39 37.19
N THR A 39 -51.46 -45.22 37.68
CA THR A 39 -52.53 -45.07 38.66
C THR A 39 -52.95 -43.61 38.75
N MET A 40 -54.27 -43.39 38.69
CA MET A 40 -54.96 -42.10 38.82
C MET A 40 -55.10 -41.70 40.29
N ALA A 41 -55.13 -40.39 40.59
CA ALA A 41 -56.19 -39.76 41.38
C ALA A 41 -56.01 -38.23 41.50
N THR A 42 -57.15 -37.57 41.38
CA THR A 42 -57.54 -36.16 41.33
C THR A 42 -57.26 -35.36 42.62
N VAL A 43 -57.18 -34.01 42.51
CA VAL A 43 -57.91 -32.98 43.30
C VAL A 43 -57.06 -31.71 43.59
N GLY A 44 -57.62 -30.54 43.21
CA GLY A 44 -57.65 -29.35 44.10
C GLY A 44 -56.69 -28.17 43.87
N GLN A 45 -57.14 -27.19 43.08
CA GLN A 45 -57.22 -25.75 43.37
C GLN A 45 -56.05 -25.00 44.09
N ASN A 46 -55.52 -23.93 43.48
CA ASN A 46 -55.80 -22.51 43.82
C ASN A 46 -54.79 -21.51 43.23
N ALA A 47 -55.25 -20.27 43.06
CA ALA A 47 -54.67 -19.20 42.24
C ALA A 47 -53.69 -18.23 42.93
N THR A 48 -52.92 -17.52 42.08
CA THR A 48 -52.17 -16.22 42.22
C THR A 48 -50.87 -16.17 43.04
N PRO A 49 -49.93 -15.20 42.81
CA PRO A 49 -49.78 -14.19 41.74
C PRO A 49 -48.35 -14.02 41.14
N ALA A 50 -48.27 -13.26 40.03
CA ALA A 50 -47.15 -12.41 39.56
C ALA A 50 -45.69 -12.83 39.80
N ALA A 51 -45.01 -13.31 38.76
CA ALA A 51 -43.54 -13.31 38.67
C ALA A 51 -43.08 -12.45 37.47
N ALA A 52 -42.30 -11.41 37.78
CA ALA A 52 -41.82 -10.38 36.86
C ALA A 52 -40.89 -10.94 35.75
N PRO A 53 -40.88 -10.37 34.53
CA PRO A 53 -39.84 -10.67 33.56
C PRO A 53 -38.51 -10.05 34.01
N THR A 54 -37.50 -10.89 34.21
CA THR A 54 -36.13 -10.47 34.57
C THR A 54 -35.45 -9.68 33.44
N PRO A 55 -34.59 -8.69 33.76
CA PRO A 55 -34.05 -7.76 32.79
C PRO A 55 -32.99 -8.43 31.91
N GLN A 56 -33.17 -8.41 30.59
CA GLN A 56 -32.26 -9.03 29.61
C GLN A 56 -31.01 -8.15 29.36
N PRO A 57 -29.78 -8.52 29.80
CA PRO A 57 -28.59 -7.74 29.51
C PRO A 57 -27.74 -8.48 28.46
N LYS A 58 -28.25 -8.68 27.24
CA LYS A 58 -27.53 -9.47 26.20
C LYS A 58 -27.12 -8.68 24.95
N LYS A 59 -27.41 -7.38 24.87
CA LYS A 59 -27.15 -6.57 23.67
C LYS A 59 -25.76 -5.90 23.64
N ARG A 60 -25.18 -5.54 24.81
CA ARG A 60 -23.89 -4.82 24.91
C ARG A 60 -22.69 -5.67 24.45
N TRP A 61 -22.71 -6.97 24.76
CA TRP A 61 -21.63 -7.90 24.39
C TRP A 61 -21.65 -8.31 22.91
N SER A 62 -22.82 -8.26 22.26
CA SER A 62 -22.93 -8.41 20.80
C SER A 62 -22.43 -7.14 20.08
N ARG A 63 -22.81 -5.95 20.58
CA ARG A 63 -22.32 -4.66 20.04
C ARG A 63 -20.79 -4.51 20.13
N LEU A 64 -20.18 -4.94 21.22
CA LEU A 64 -18.71 -4.89 21.36
C LEU A 64 -18.01 -5.88 20.43
N ARG A 65 -18.58 -7.09 20.21
CA ARG A 65 -18.06 -8.06 19.24
C ARG A 65 -18.24 -7.57 17.80
N ALA A 66 -19.36 -6.94 17.48
CA ALA A 66 -19.59 -6.30 16.19
C ALA A 66 -18.59 -5.15 15.95
N LEU A 67 -18.38 -4.28 16.95
CA LEU A 67 -17.39 -3.21 16.88
C LEU A 67 -15.96 -3.76 16.66
N LYS A 68 -15.56 -4.80 17.40
CA LYS A 68 -14.27 -5.46 17.20
C LYS A 68 -14.09 -6.01 15.78
N ARG A 69 -15.12 -6.61 15.18
CA ARG A 69 -15.07 -7.09 13.79
C ARG A 69 -14.92 -5.94 12.78
N VAL A 70 -15.64 -4.84 12.98
CA VAL A 70 -15.51 -3.64 12.13
C VAL A 70 -14.08 -3.08 12.23
N ILE A 71 -13.53 -2.98 13.44
CA ILE A 71 -12.14 -2.54 13.64
C ILE A 71 -11.17 -3.49 12.95
N GLN A 72 -11.32 -4.81 13.13
CA GLN A 72 -10.47 -5.81 12.49
C GLN A 72 -10.51 -5.75 10.96
N LEU A 73 -11.71 -5.64 10.38
CA LEU A 73 -11.87 -5.47 8.93
C LEU A 73 -11.29 -4.14 8.44
N GLY A 74 -11.47 -3.06 9.21
CA GLY A 74 -10.85 -1.76 8.95
C GLY A 74 -9.33 -1.83 8.97
N THR A 75 -8.74 -2.51 9.95
CA THR A 75 -7.28 -2.71 10.04
C THR A 75 -6.76 -3.53 8.86
N VAL A 76 -7.42 -4.64 8.51
CA VAL A 76 -7.02 -5.46 7.35
C VAL A 76 -7.14 -4.67 6.04
N GLY A 77 -8.22 -3.91 5.86
CA GLY A 77 -8.39 -3.04 4.70
C GLY A 77 -7.32 -1.95 4.62
N ALA A 78 -6.99 -1.32 5.74
CA ALA A 78 -5.94 -0.30 5.81
C ALA A 78 -4.55 -0.87 5.49
N ILE A 79 -4.21 -2.04 6.01
CA ILE A 79 -2.95 -2.73 5.69
C ILE A 79 -2.90 -3.08 4.21
N GLY A 80 -3.98 -3.66 3.65
CA GLY A 80 -4.06 -3.98 2.22
C GLY A 80 -3.90 -2.75 1.33
N TYR A 81 -4.55 -1.64 1.67
CA TYR A 81 -4.42 -0.38 0.96
C TYR A 81 -3.01 0.19 1.02
N ALA A 82 -2.36 0.17 2.19
CA ALA A 82 -0.98 0.62 2.35
C ALA A 82 -0.01 -0.23 1.51
N VAL A 83 -0.17 -1.56 1.52
CA VAL A 83 0.63 -2.47 0.67
C VAL A 83 0.44 -2.16 -0.81
N TYR A 84 -0.80 -1.93 -1.24
CA TYR A 84 -1.12 -1.57 -2.62
C TYR A 84 -0.49 -0.24 -3.06
N ASP A 85 -0.57 0.79 -2.21
CA ASP A 85 0.05 2.09 -2.50
C ASP A 85 1.59 2.00 -2.56
N ILE A 86 2.22 1.22 -1.67
CA ILE A 86 3.66 0.94 -1.72
C ILE A 86 4.04 0.18 -2.99
N TYR A 87 3.24 -0.81 -3.39
CA TYR A 87 3.47 -1.58 -4.60
C TYR A 87 3.44 -0.68 -5.85
N ASN A 88 2.43 0.18 -5.96
CA ASN A 88 2.30 1.13 -7.08
C ASN A 88 3.43 2.17 -7.12
N LYS A 89 3.91 2.63 -5.95
CA LYS A 89 5.06 3.55 -5.89
C LYS A 89 6.38 2.89 -6.27
N ARG A 90 6.53 1.59 -6.05
CA ARG A 90 7.74 0.82 -6.42
C ARG A 90 7.75 0.39 -7.88
N HIS A 91 6.59 0.14 -8.49
CA HIS A 91 6.45 -0.27 -9.88
C HIS A 91 5.77 0.84 -10.70
N PRO A 92 6.54 1.85 -11.17
CA PRO A 92 5.99 2.83 -12.09
C PRO A 92 5.51 2.12 -13.37
N PHE A 93 4.41 2.61 -13.93
CA PHE A 93 3.88 2.13 -15.20
C PHE A 93 4.86 2.43 -16.35
N GLU A 94 4.76 1.65 -17.42
CA GLU A 94 5.55 1.88 -18.64
C GLU A 94 5.24 3.27 -19.22
N GLN A 95 6.29 4.08 -19.41
CA GLN A 95 6.11 5.43 -19.90
C GLN A 95 5.85 5.42 -21.40
N LYS A 96 4.83 6.15 -21.84
CA LYS A 96 4.56 6.33 -23.28
C LYS A 96 5.77 7.00 -23.95
N PRO A 97 6.10 6.66 -25.21
CA PRO A 97 7.20 7.29 -25.93
C PRO A 97 6.88 8.75 -26.27
N PHE A 98 7.87 9.50 -26.76
CA PHE A 98 7.68 10.86 -27.24
C PHE A 98 6.73 10.92 -28.44
N ASP A 99 5.78 11.86 -28.46
CA ASP A 99 4.79 11.98 -29.55
C ASP A 99 5.07 13.24 -30.39
N PRO A 100 5.50 13.13 -31.66
CA PRO A 100 5.85 14.28 -32.49
C PRO A 100 4.68 15.23 -32.76
N LYS A 101 3.43 14.82 -32.55
CA LYS A 101 2.25 15.67 -32.77
C LYS A 101 2.01 16.68 -31.64
N LYS A 102 2.62 16.47 -30.47
CA LYS A 102 2.41 17.31 -29.28
C LYS A 102 3.41 18.46 -29.22
N ARG A 103 2.97 19.56 -28.60
CA ARG A 103 3.86 20.69 -28.34
C ARG A 103 4.96 20.28 -27.37
N THR A 104 6.18 20.73 -27.66
CA THR A 104 7.36 20.44 -26.85
C THR A 104 7.67 21.63 -25.97
N ILE A 105 7.79 21.37 -24.67
CA ILE A 105 8.22 22.34 -23.67
C ILE A 105 9.65 21.96 -23.28
N VAL A 106 10.55 22.92 -23.43
CA VAL A 106 11.93 22.78 -22.97
C VAL A 106 12.11 23.48 -21.64
N LEU A 107 12.63 22.75 -20.66
CA LEU A 107 12.92 23.21 -19.33
C LEU A 107 14.42 23.41 -19.18
N LEU A 108 14.84 24.65 -18.93
CA LEU A 108 16.22 24.99 -18.68
C LEU A 108 16.50 24.97 -17.17
N GLY A 109 17.35 24.05 -16.75
CA GLY A 109 17.77 23.86 -15.37
C GLY A 109 16.96 22.81 -14.59
N THR A 110 17.49 22.47 -13.41
CA THR A 110 16.99 21.43 -12.49
C THR A 110 16.77 21.95 -11.08
N GLY A 111 16.57 23.26 -10.92
CA GLY A 111 16.32 23.91 -9.63
C GLY A 111 14.86 23.85 -9.18
N TRP A 112 14.53 24.64 -8.16
CA TRP A 112 13.19 24.73 -7.56
C TRP A 112 12.08 25.05 -8.55
N GLY A 113 12.29 26.03 -9.44
CA GLY A 113 11.32 26.41 -10.47
C GLY A 113 11.06 25.26 -11.44
N ALA A 114 12.13 24.68 -12.00
CA ALA A 114 12.05 23.56 -12.92
C ALA A 114 11.36 22.33 -12.29
N VAL A 115 11.75 21.95 -11.07
CA VAL A 115 11.19 20.77 -10.40
C VAL A 115 9.72 20.98 -9.99
N SER A 116 9.36 22.16 -9.49
CA SER A 116 7.97 22.45 -9.11
C SER A 116 7.04 22.46 -10.34
N PHE A 117 7.52 23.02 -11.46
CA PHE A 117 6.83 22.97 -12.73
C PHE A 117 6.69 21.53 -13.24
N LEU A 118 7.80 20.77 -13.28
CA LEU A 118 7.81 19.39 -13.72
C LEU A 118 6.88 18.50 -12.88
N LYS A 119 6.82 18.71 -11.56
CA LYS A 119 5.90 17.97 -10.66
C LYS A 119 4.43 18.25 -11.00
N LYS A 120 4.05 19.50 -11.24
CA LYS A 120 2.66 19.90 -11.54
C LYS A 120 2.24 19.68 -12.99
N LEU A 121 3.20 19.64 -13.93
CA LEU A 121 2.92 19.49 -15.36
C LEU A 121 2.39 18.10 -15.72
N ASN A 122 1.33 18.06 -16.53
CA ASN A 122 0.82 16.82 -17.11
C ASN A 122 1.56 16.49 -18.42
N THR A 123 2.26 15.35 -18.45
CA THR A 123 3.03 14.88 -19.62
C THR A 123 2.17 14.20 -20.68
N ASP A 124 0.87 14.06 -20.44
CA ASP A 124 -0.05 13.59 -21.49
C ASP A 124 -0.40 14.70 -22.49
N ASP A 125 -0.33 15.98 -22.10
CA ASP A 125 -0.69 17.10 -22.98
C ASP A 125 0.51 17.65 -23.77
N TYR A 126 1.71 17.58 -23.18
CA TYR A 126 2.93 18.15 -23.72
C TYR A 126 4.08 17.15 -23.68
N ASN A 127 4.99 17.26 -24.66
CA ASN A 127 6.30 16.63 -24.54
C ASN A 127 7.22 17.51 -23.71
N VAL A 128 8.01 16.89 -22.84
CA VAL A 128 8.90 17.62 -21.94
C VAL A 128 10.34 17.21 -22.21
N VAL A 129 11.17 18.21 -22.41
CA VAL A 129 12.62 18.08 -22.54
C VAL A 129 13.25 18.91 -21.43
N VAL A 130 14.14 18.32 -20.64
CA VAL A 130 14.87 19.02 -19.58
C VAL A 130 16.33 19.10 -20.00
N VAL A 131 16.90 20.31 -19.96
CA VAL A 131 18.29 20.59 -20.30
C VAL A 131 18.95 21.18 -19.05
N SER A 132 19.97 20.53 -18.52
CA SER A 132 20.73 21.07 -17.40
C SER A 132 22.11 20.44 -17.30
N PRO A 133 23.15 21.20 -16.89
CA PRO A 133 24.47 20.63 -16.66
C PRO A 133 24.53 19.70 -15.43
N ARG A 134 23.44 19.61 -14.64
CA ARG A 134 23.36 18.75 -13.46
C ARG A 134 22.11 17.86 -13.52
N ASN A 135 22.30 16.56 -13.29
CA ASN A 135 21.25 15.54 -13.35
C ASN A 135 20.48 15.29 -12.04
N TYR A 136 20.66 16.17 -11.05
CA TYR A 136 20.01 16.13 -9.75
C TYR A 136 19.46 17.50 -9.36
N PHE A 137 18.39 17.50 -8.58
CA PHE A 137 17.87 18.64 -7.84
C PHE A 137 18.58 18.75 -6.50
N LEU A 138 18.83 19.98 -6.05
CA LEU A 138 19.50 20.28 -4.79
C LEU A 138 18.57 21.07 -3.86
N PHE A 139 18.33 20.56 -2.66
CA PHE A 139 17.57 21.26 -1.64
C PHE A 139 18.45 22.31 -0.94
N THR A 140 18.56 23.47 -1.60
CA THR A 140 19.42 24.59 -1.18
C THR A 140 19.23 25.07 0.28
N PRO A 141 18.04 25.00 0.92
CA PRO A 141 17.90 25.41 2.32
C PRO A 141 18.74 24.60 3.33
N LEU A 142 19.17 23.38 3.00
CA LEU A 142 19.99 22.53 3.90
C LEU A 142 21.48 22.53 3.55
N LEU A 143 21.94 23.36 2.62
CA LEU A 143 23.36 23.47 2.30
C LEU A 143 24.22 23.91 3.51
N PRO A 144 23.81 24.88 4.35
CA PRO A 144 24.57 25.24 5.55
C PRO A 144 24.75 24.06 6.53
N SER A 145 23.76 23.18 6.63
CA SER A 145 23.85 21.97 7.47
C SER A 145 24.81 20.92 6.90
N CYS A 146 25.01 20.91 5.57
CA CYS A 146 25.97 20.04 4.91
C CYS A 146 27.41 20.53 5.13
N THR A 147 27.65 21.85 5.18
CA THR A 147 29.00 22.40 5.40
C THR A 147 29.53 22.11 6.80
N VAL A 148 28.65 21.97 7.80
CA VAL A 148 29.02 21.60 9.18
C VAL A 148 29.03 20.08 9.42
N GLY A 149 28.68 19.27 8.42
CA GLY A 149 28.69 17.80 8.50
C GLY A 149 27.50 17.18 9.25
N THR A 150 26.46 17.95 9.61
CA THR A 150 25.26 17.42 10.27
C THR A 150 24.45 16.53 9.33
N ILE A 151 24.49 16.81 8.03
CA ILE A 151 23.71 16.12 7.00
C ILE A 151 24.63 15.79 5.82
N GLU A 152 24.53 14.58 5.26
CA GLU A 152 25.28 14.21 4.06
C GLU A 152 24.71 14.91 2.81
N LEU A 153 25.57 15.41 1.92
CA LEU A 153 25.17 16.06 0.67
C LEU A 153 24.24 15.18 -0.18
N ARG A 154 24.47 13.85 -0.22
CA ARG A 154 23.61 12.92 -0.98
C ARG A 154 22.18 12.85 -0.48
N SER A 155 21.94 13.14 0.79
CA SER A 155 20.59 13.11 1.36
C SER A 155 19.75 14.34 0.99
N ILE A 156 20.40 15.43 0.55
CA ILE A 156 19.72 16.65 0.08
C ILE A 156 19.66 16.76 -1.45
N MET A 157 20.21 15.76 -2.16
CA MET A 157 20.19 15.64 -3.61
C MET A 157 19.13 14.65 -4.06
N GLU A 158 18.30 15.05 -5.01
CA GLU A 158 17.27 14.20 -5.60
C GLU A 158 17.53 14.00 -7.10
N PRO A 159 17.80 12.77 -7.58
CA PRO A 159 17.99 12.52 -9.01
C PRO A 159 16.74 12.87 -9.81
N ILE A 160 16.89 13.60 -10.93
CA ILE A 160 15.76 14.02 -11.77
C ILE A 160 14.96 12.82 -12.31
N ARG A 161 15.65 11.70 -12.55
CA ARG A 161 15.04 10.43 -12.99
C ARG A 161 13.98 9.91 -12.01
N PHE A 162 14.15 10.17 -10.71
CA PHE A 162 13.19 9.76 -9.69
C PHE A 162 11.89 10.58 -9.78
N ILE A 163 12.00 11.85 -10.17
CA ILE A 163 10.86 12.74 -10.37
C ILE A 163 10.14 12.40 -11.68
N THR A 164 10.88 12.11 -12.75
CA THR A 164 10.30 11.84 -14.08
C THR A 164 9.72 10.44 -14.23
N ARG A 165 10.21 9.42 -13.50
CA ARG A 165 9.70 8.03 -13.63
C ARG A 165 8.22 7.86 -13.33
N HIS A 166 7.64 8.76 -12.54
CA HIS A 166 6.23 8.74 -12.15
C HIS A 166 5.30 9.47 -13.14
N LYS A 167 5.85 9.99 -14.25
CA LYS A 167 5.08 10.68 -15.28
C LYS A 167 4.54 9.73 -16.35
N SER A 168 3.35 10.04 -16.87
CA SER A 168 2.63 9.26 -17.91
C SER A 168 3.47 9.00 -19.17
N ARG A 169 4.33 9.96 -19.53
CA ARG A 169 5.14 9.94 -20.75
C ARG A 169 6.61 10.17 -20.41
N ASN A 170 7.48 9.62 -21.25
CA ASN A 170 8.90 9.75 -21.10
C ASN A 170 9.35 11.21 -21.24
N VAL A 171 10.17 11.66 -20.27
CA VAL A 171 10.77 12.99 -20.25
C VAL A 171 12.22 12.84 -20.71
N LYS A 172 12.61 13.54 -21.77
CA LYS A 172 14.00 13.53 -22.24
C LYS A 172 14.85 14.45 -21.37
N PHE A 173 16.01 13.98 -20.96
CA PHE A 173 16.96 14.75 -20.16
C PHE A 173 18.28 14.89 -20.93
N PHE A 174 18.76 16.11 -21.12
CA PHE A 174 20.05 16.42 -21.72
C PHE A 174 20.97 17.02 -20.65
N GLU A 175 22.07 16.31 -20.37
CA GLU A 175 23.11 16.78 -19.48
C GLU A 175 24.03 17.73 -20.25
N SER A 176 23.62 18.99 -20.34
CA SER A 176 24.28 20.03 -21.15
C SER A 176 23.91 21.41 -20.62
N GLU A 177 24.78 22.38 -20.87
CA GLU A 177 24.55 23.78 -20.52
C GLU A 177 23.89 24.51 -21.69
N CYS A 178 22.91 25.38 -21.41
CA CYS A 178 22.28 26.21 -22.43
C CYS A 178 23.13 27.47 -22.63
N THR A 179 23.71 27.64 -23.80
CA THR A 179 24.61 28.76 -24.12
C THR A 179 23.87 29.93 -24.75
N ASP A 180 22.88 29.65 -25.61
CA ASP A 180 22.12 30.69 -26.33
C ASP A 180 20.67 30.26 -26.58
N ILE A 181 19.77 31.23 -26.68
CA ILE A 181 18.33 31.03 -26.89
C ILE A 181 17.88 31.96 -28.01
N ASP A 182 17.45 31.37 -29.13
CA ASP A 182 16.86 32.13 -30.23
C ASP A 182 15.32 32.05 -30.17
N PRO A 183 14.63 33.14 -29.78
CA PRO A 183 13.19 33.18 -29.66
C PRO A 183 12.46 33.21 -31.02
N GLU A 184 13.12 33.67 -32.09
CA GLU A 184 12.53 33.78 -33.42
C GLU A 184 12.48 32.40 -34.09
N SER A 185 13.60 31.68 -34.10
CA SER A 185 13.66 30.31 -34.63
C SER A 185 13.15 29.25 -33.64
N LYS A 186 12.94 29.61 -32.37
CA LYS A 186 12.54 28.71 -31.27
C LYS A 186 13.53 27.56 -31.06
N THR A 187 14.82 27.87 -31.19
CA THR A 187 15.90 26.92 -30.98
C THR A 187 16.72 27.31 -29.75
N ILE A 188 17.39 26.32 -29.17
CA ILE A 188 18.32 26.51 -28.07
C ILE A 188 19.66 25.88 -28.44
N SER A 189 20.74 26.59 -28.17
CA SER A 189 22.10 26.08 -28.34
C SER A 189 22.57 25.50 -27.01
N ILE A 190 23.02 24.25 -27.06
CA ILE A 190 23.50 23.51 -25.89
C ILE A 190 24.95 23.07 -26.10
N THR A 191 25.73 23.03 -25.03
CA THR A 191 27.16 22.62 -25.03
C THR A 191 27.41 21.56 -23.97
#